data_AF-A0A4U2ZGW8-F1
#
_entry.id   AF-A0A4U2ZGW8-F1
#
_cell.length_a   1.000
_cell.length_b   1.000
_cell.length_c   1.000
_cell.angle_alpha   90.00
_cell.angle_beta   90.00
_cell.angle_gamma   90.00
#
_symmetry.space_group_name_H-M   'P 1'
#
loop_
_entity.id
_entity.type
_entity.pdbx_description
1 polymer ?
#
loop_
_entity_poly.entity_id
_entity_poly.type
_entity_poly.pdbx_seq_one_letter_code
_entity_poly.pdbx_strand_id
1 'polypeptide(L)'
;QVQSHVFRHIPQTNLTDLSLKDREREMKRLIQNEAEEPFHFGQGPLIRTRILKVDREEWILICTMHHIISDGWSMGILLEEWMAFYEGALSGKPAELKELSIQYADFVMWQKEWQKEENSNQHLQYWKEELSGELPVLQLPMDRPRPAVQTHRGASQSLIVANFLQEKLKDLSLQEGCTLFMTLMAAYQSFLSRYTGQDDIIVGSPIANRNVKEI
;
A
#
# COMPACT_ATOMS: atom_id res chain seq x y z
N GLN A 1 16.09 -9.45 20.02
CA GLN A 1 15.95 -10.89 19.77
C GLN A 1 14.53 -11.15 19.28
N VAL A 2 14.36 -11.38 17.98
CA VAL A 2 13.12 -11.96 17.46
C VAL A 2 13.03 -13.36 18.07
N GLN A 3 11.96 -13.64 18.82
CA GLN A 3 11.77 -14.98 19.39
C GLN A 3 11.77 -16.02 18.28
N SER A 4 12.29 -17.21 18.58
CA SER A 4 12.21 -18.38 17.70
C SER A 4 10.78 -18.55 17.17
N HIS A 5 10.67 -18.88 15.89
CA HIS A 5 9.39 -18.94 15.17
C HIS A 5 8.40 -19.86 15.90
N VAL A 6 7.44 -19.28 16.61
CA VAL A 6 6.29 -20.05 17.08
C VAL A 6 5.40 -20.23 15.86
N PHE A 7 5.43 -21.43 15.28
CA PHE A 7 4.47 -21.80 14.25
C PHE A 7 3.07 -21.60 14.80
N ARG A 8 2.38 -20.59 14.29
CA ARG A 8 0.97 -20.37 14.61
C ARG A 8 0.14 -21.15 13.61
N HIS A 9 -0.80 -21.94 14.13
CA HIS A 9 -1.79 -22.57 13.28
C HIS A 9 -2.55 -21.49 12.51
N ILE A 10 -2.58 -21.59 11.18
CA ILE A 10 -3.40 -20.70 10.35
C ILE A 10 -4.83 -21.21 10.40
N PRO A 11 -5.80 -20.42 10.91
CA PRO A 11 -7.20 -20.81 10.93
C PRO A 11 -7.69 -21.17 9.52
N GLN A 12 -8.33 -22.32 9.39
CA GLN A 12 -8.88 -22.80 8.14
C GLN A 12 -10.41 -22.83 8.20
N THR A 13 -11.06 -22.43 7.11
CA THR A 13 -12.51 -22.55 6.93
C THR A 13 -12.80 -23.32 5.65
N ASN A 14 -13.58 -24.41 5.77
CA ASN A 14 -13.98 -25.20 4.61
C ASN A 14 -15.32 -24.69 4.04
N LEU A 15 -15.32 -24.30 2.76
CA LEU A 15 -16.50 -23.82 2.04
C LEU A 15 -16.99 -24.81 0.97
N THR A 16 -16.36 -26.00 0.87
CA THR A 16 -16.69 -26.98 -0.18
C THR A 16 -18.11 -27.52 -0.08
N ASP A 17 -18.69 -27.52 1.12
CA ASP A 17 -20.01 -28.11 1.39
C ASP A 17 -21.17 -27.17 1.01
N LEU A 18 -20.85 -25.92 0.63
CA LEU A 18 -21.82 -24.93 0.18
C LEU A 18 -22.08 -25.03 -1.32
N SER A 19 -23.30 -24.64 -1.73
CA SER A 19 -23.62 -24.39 -3.14
C SER A 19 -22.69 -23.31 -3.72
N LEU A 20 -22.46 -23.29 -5.04
CA LEU A 20 -21.57 -22.30 -5.67
C LEU A 20 -21.94 -20.85 -5.30
N LYS A 21 -23.24 -20.52 -5.36
CA LYS A 21 -23.74 -19.19 -5.03
C LYS A 21 -23.55 -18.83 -3.55
N ASP A 22 -23.76 -19.79 -2.65
CA ASP A 22 -23.58 -19.57 -1.21
C ASP A 22 -22.10 -19.51 -0.83
N ARG A 23 -21.26 -20.30 -1.50
CA ARG A 23 -19.80 -20.29 -1.37
C ARG A 23 -19.21 -18.94 -1.71
N GLU A 24 -19.55 -18.38 -2.88
CA GLU A 24 -19.07 -17.05 -3.28
C GLU A 24 -19.50 -15.96 -2.29
N ARG A 25 -20.75 -16.02 -1.82
CA ARG A 25 -21.29 -15.06 -0.85
C ARG A 25 -20.55 -15.15 0.49
N GLU A 26 -20.35 -16.37 0.99
CA GLU A 26 -19.69 -16.60 2.27
C GLU A 26 -18.20 -16.25 2.22
N MET A 27 -17.52 -16.58 1.11
CA MET A 27 -16.16 -16.17 0.83
C MET A 27 -15.99 -14.65 0.89
N LYS A 28 -16.84 -13.89 0.18
CA LYS A 28 -16.82 -12.41 0.21
C LYS A 28 -17.07 -11.87 1.61
N ARG A 29 -18.01 -12.46 2.36
CA ARG A 29 -18.30 -12.08 3.74
C ARG A 29 -17.09 -12.29 4.66
N LEU A 30 -16.42 -13.43 4.55
CA LEU A 30 -15.23 -13.75 5.36
C LEU A 30 -14.06 -12.82 5.04
N ILE A 31 -13.81 -12.53 3.76
CA ILE A 31 -12.78 -11.57 3.33
C ILE A 31 -13.08 -10.18 3.91
N GLN A 32 -14.33 -9.71 3.78
CA GLN A 32 -14.72 -8.40 4.29
C GLN A 32 -14.56 -8.30 5.81
N ASN A 33 -15.03 -9.31 6.55
CA ASN A 33 -14.90 -9.32 8.01
C ASN A 33 -13.45 -9.28 8.47
N GLU A 34 -12.57 -10.06 7.82
CA GLU A 34 -11.15 -10.09 8.16
C GLU A 34 -10.48 -8.73 7.89
N ALA A 35 -10.89 -8.03 6.83
CA ALA A 35 -10.39 -6.70 6.48
C ALA A 35 -10.92 -5.59 7.41
N GLU A 36 -12.14 -5.73 7.93
CA GLU A 36 -12.76 -4.76 8.84
C GLU A 36 -12.42 -4.98 10.32
N GLU A 37 -11.97 -6.19 10.68
CA GLU A 37 -11.61 -6.52 12.06
C GLU A 37 -10.42 -5.66 12.54
N PRO A 38 -10.58 -4.81 13.56
CA PRO A 38 -9.51 -3.95 14.04
C PRO A 38 -8.33 -4.74 14.61
N PHE A 39 -7.16 -4.12 14.63
CA PHE A 39 -6.00 -4.64 15.34
C PHE A 39 -5.84 -3.97 16.71
N HIS A 40 -5.48 -4.76 17.73
CA HIS A 40 -5.07 -4.22 19.02
C HIS A 40 -3.57 -3.87 19.00
N PHE A 41 -3.24 -2.58 18.89
CA PHE A 41 -1.85 -2.12 18.77
C PHE A 41 -0.94 -2.51 19.94
N GLY A 42 -1.50 -2.67 21.15
CA GLY A 42 -0.74 -3.11 22.33
C GLY A 42 -0.51 -4.62 22.40
N GLN A 43 -1.13 -5.41 21.51
CA GLN A 43 -1.08 -6.88 21.52
C GLN A 43 -0.81 -7.38 20.11
N GLY A 44 0.48 -7.55 19.79
CA GLY A 44 0.90 -8.11 18.50
C GLY A 44 0.56 -9.59 18.34
N PRO A 45 0.64 -10.12 17.10
CA PRO A 45 1.14 -9.46 15.88
C PRO A 45 0.07 -8.61 15.19
N LEU A 46 0.51 -7.57 14.46
CA LEU A 46 -0.37 -6.71 13.64
C LEU A 46 -0.55 -7.27 12.22
N ILE A 47 -0.47 -8.58 12.09
CA ILE A 47 -0.72 -9.37 10.89
C ILE A 47 -1.55 -10.60 11.28
N ARG A 48 -2.57 -10.91 10.49
CA ARG A 48 -3.43 -12.10 10.63
C ARG A 48 -3.49 -12.81 9.30
N THR A 49 -3.57 -14.13 9.36
CA THR A 49 -3.74 -14.98 8.19
C THR A 49 -4.89 -15.95 8.38
N ARG A 50 -5.57 -16.30 7.28
CA ARG A 50 -6.66 -17.28 7.26
C ARG A 50 -6.66 -18.00 5.93
N ILE A 51 -6.98 -19.29 5.94
CA ILE A 51 -7.12 -20.09 4.74
C ILE A 51 -8.59 -20.44 4.52
N LEU A 52 -9.10 -20.19 3.33
CA LEU A 52 -10.40 -20.68 2.87
C LEU A 52 -10.18 -21.80 1.87
N LYS A 53 -10.76 -22.97 2.14
CA LYS A 53 -10.84 -24.04 1.14
C LYS A 53 -12.11 -23.84 0.33
N VAL A 54 -11.97 -23.43 -0.93
CA VAL A 54 -13.12 -23.14 -1.81
C VAL A 54 -13.42 -24.31 -2.75
N ASP A 55 -12.42 -25.10 -3.12
CA ASP A 55 -12.60 -26.38 -3.82
C ASP A 55 -11.55 -27.42 -3.36
N ARG A 56 -11.46 -28.56 -4.03
CA ARG A 56 -10.44 -29.60 -3.81
C ARG A 56 -9.03 -29.06 -4.08
N GLU A 57 -8.89 -28.32 -5.17
CA GLU A 57 -7.61 -27.78 -5.66
C GLU A 57 -7.53 -26.25 -5.56
N GLU A 58 -8.60 -25.60 -5.09
CA GLU A 58 -8.67 -24.15 -5.00
C GLU A 58 -8.74 -23.71 -3.53
N TRP A 59 -7.81 -22.84 -3.18
CA TRP A 59 -7.61 -22.32 -1.84
C TRP A 59 -7.35 -20.83 -1.90
N ILE A 60 -7.88 -20.10 -0.93
CA ILE A 60 -7.66 -18.66 -0.79
C ILE A 60 -6.94 -18.42 0.52
N LEU A 61 -5.83 -17.71 0.44
CA LEU A 61 -5.08 -17.23 1.58
C LEU A 61 -5.38 -15.75 1.78
N ILE A 62 -6.00 -15.44 2.91
CA ILE A 62 -6.23 -14.08 3.35
C ILE A 62 -5.06 -13.71 4.25
N CYS A 63 -4.38 -12.61 3.91
CA CYS A 63 -3.35 -12.00 4.72
C CYS A 63 -3.73 -10.54 4.95
N THR A 64 -4.08 -10.22 6.19
CA THR A 64 -4.48 -8.87 6.59
C THR A 64 -3.41 -8.33 7.53
N MET A 65 -2.88 -7.15 7.22
CA MET A 65 -1.80 -6.52 7.97
C MET A 65 -2.11 -5.05 8.21
N HIS A 66 -1.80 -4.56 9.42
CA HIS A 66 -1.96 -3.16 9.73
C HIS A 66 -0.87 -2.33 9.03
N HIS A 67 -1.26 -1.31 8.27
CA HIS A 67 -0.36 -0.46 7.48
C HIS A 67 0.66 0.36 8.33
N ILE A 68 0.60 0.29 9.66
CA ILE A 68 1.59 0.91 10.55
C ILE A 68 2.92 0.14 10.59
N ILE A 69 2.89 -1.16 10.25
CA ILE A 69 4.08 -2.02 10.24
C ILE A 69 4.59 -2.34 8.84
N SER A 70 3.96 -1.79 7.80
CA SER A 70 4.29 -2.10 6.40
C SER A 70 3.86 -0.97 5.47
N ASP A 71 4.58 -0.77 4.38
CA ASP A 71 4.16 0.04 3.24
C ASP A 71 4.12 -0.80 1.96
N GLY A 72 3.77 -0.18 0.82
CA GLY A 72 3.71 -0.88 -0.47
C GLY A 72 5.04 -1.53 -0.89
N TRP A 73 6.18 -0.98 -0.46
CA TRP A 73 7.50 -1.55 -0.75
C TRP A 73 7.77 -2.77 0.13
N SER A 74 7.52 -2.66 1.43
CA SER A 74 7.65 -3.78 2.38
C SER A 74 6.73 -4.95 2.00
N MET A 75 5.55 -4.68 1.42
CA MET A 75 4.68 -5.73 0.90
C MET A 75 5.30 -6.53 -0.25
N GLY A 76 6.03 -5.87 -1.16
CA GLY A 76 6.73 -6.54 -2.25
C GLY A 76 7.81 -7.49 -1.72
N ILE A 77 8.61 -7.02 -0.77
CA ILE A 77 9.66 -7.82 -0.11
C ILE A 77 9.04 -9.02 0.63
N LEU A 78 7.97 -8.79 1.40
CA LEU A 78 7.28 -9.86 2.13
C LEU A 78 6.79 -10.97 1.18
N LEU A 79 6.22 -10.61 0.03
CA LEU A 79 5.75 -11.58 -0.95
C LEU A 79 6.91 -12.36 -1.58
N GLU A 80 8.01 -11.68 -1.92
CA GLU A 80 9.21 -12.32 -2.49
C GLU A 80 9.82 -13.34 -1.52
N GLU A 81 10.04 -12.93 -0.27
CA GLU A 81 10.61 -13.80 0.76
C GLU A 81 9.66 -14.96 1.10
N TRP A 82 8.36 -14.70 1.16
CA TRP A 82 7.37 -15.76 1.37
C TRP A 82 7.42 -16.80 0.26
N MET A 83 7.45 -16.37 -1.00
CA MET A 83 7.54 -17.30 -2.13
C MET A 83 8.83 -18.12 -2.08
N ALA A 84 9.96 -17.51 -1.70
CA ALA A 84 11.21 -18.25 -1.51
C ALA A 84 11.08 -19.34 -0.42
N PHE A 85 10.49 -19.03 0.74
CA PHE A 85 10.24 -20.03 1.78
C PHE A 85 9.26 -21.13 1.34
N TYR A 86 8.23 -20.75 0.58
CA TYR A 86 7.25 -21.70 0.05
C TYR A 86 7.89 -22.69 -0.93
N GLU A 87 8.68 -22.20 -1.89
CA GLU A 87 9.43 -23.03 -2.83
C GLU A 87 10.46 -23.91 -2.12
N GLY A 88 11.11 -23.37 -1.09
CA GLY A 88 12.06 -24.13 -0.30
C GLY A 88 11.42 -25.28 0.48
N ALA A 89 10.22 -25.06 1.01
CA ALA A 89 9.42 -26.10 1.66
C ALA A 89 8.98 -27.20 0.68
N LEU A 90 8.62 -26.84 -0.56
CA LEU A 90 8.22 -27.80 -1.60
C LEU A 90 9.40 -28.64 -2.13
N SER A 91 10.57 -28.01 -2.29
CA SER A 91 11.76 -28.66 -2.86
C SER A 91 12.64 -29.37 -1.83
N GLY A 92 12.37 -29.17 -0.53
CA GLY A 92 13.21 -29.67 0.56
C GLY A 92 14.55 -28.94 0.69
N LYS A 93 14.73 -27.81 0.00
CA LYS A 93 15.93 -26.96 0.09
C LYS A 93 15.54 -25.65 0.78
N PRO A 94 16.03 -25.36 1.99
CA PRO A 94 15.64 -24.14 2.71
C PRO A 94 15.99 -22.89 1.90
N ALA A 95 15.14 -21.86 1.98
CA ALA A 95 15.43 -20.57 1.38
C ALA A 95 16.65 -19.93 2.07
N GLU A 96 17.61 -19.46 1.27
CA GLU A 96 18.78 -18.74 1.75
C GLU A 96 18.56 -17.22 1.58
N LEU A 97 17.90 -16.62 2.57
CA LEU A 97 17.77 -15.16 2.64
C LEU A 97 18.95 -14.59 3.43
N LYS A 98 19.48 -13.45 2.96
CA LYS A 98 20.52 -12.72 3.69
C LYS A 98 19.93 -12.13 4.96
N GLU A 99 20.65 -12.27 6.07
CA GLU A 99 20.26 -11.59 7.31
C GLU A 99 20.32 -10.07 7.12
N LEU A 100 19.29 -9.38 7.62
CA LEU A 100 19.21 -7.93 7.54
C LEU A 100 20.21 -7.29 8.50
N SER A 101 21.24 -6.64 7.93
CA SER A 101 22.25 -5.90 8.68
C SER A 101 21.70 -4.64 9.35
N ILE A 102 20.56 -4.14 8.88
CA ILE A 102 19.87 -2.94 9.37
C ILE A 102 18.43 -3.32 9.70
N GLN A 103 17.94 -2.87 10.85
CA GLN A 103 16.55 -3.03 11.27
C GLN A 103 15.81 -1.70 11.16
N TYR A 104 14.47 -1.76 11.07
CA TYR A 104 13.66 -0.52 10.96
C TYR A 104 13.88 0.44 12.15
N ALA A 105 14.22 -0.08 13.33
CA ALA A 105 14.58 0.75 14.49
C ALA A 105 15.82 1.63 14.23
N ASP A 106 16.80 1.12 13.48
CA ASP A 106 17.99 1.87 13.10
C ASP A 106 17.64 3.01 12.14
N PHE A 107 16.76 2.73 11.16
CA PHE A 107 16.20 3.76 10.28
C PHE A 107 15.49 4.88 11.06
N VAL A 108 14.68 4.53 12.07
CA VAL A 108 14.00 5.51 12.93
C VAL A 108 15.00 6.38 13.70
N MET A 109 16.10 5.79 14.19
CA MET A 109 17.15 6.55 14.88
C MET A 109 17.85 7.52 13.93
N TRP A 110 18.22 7.08 12.73
CA TRP A 110 18.82 7.94 11.72
C TRP A 110 17.88 9.08 11.30
N GLN A 111 16.59 8.80 11.11
CA GLN A 111 15.60 9.83 10.80
C GLN A 111 15.51 10.91 11.90
N LYS A 112 15.58 10.51 13.18
CA LYS A 112 15.59 11.45 14.31
C LYS A 112 16.85 12.30 14.36
N GLU A 113 17.99 11.76 13.97
CA GLU A 113 19.25 12.52 13.88
C GLU A 113 19.17 13.55 12.75
N TRP A 114 18.72 13.14 11.56
CA TRP A 114 18.53 14.04 10.42
C TRP A 114 17.56 15.20 10.74
N GLN A 115 16.50 14.95 11.50
CA GLN A 115 15.57 16.01 11.94
C GLN A 115 16.20 17.06 12.87
N LYS A 116 17.29 16.73 13.57
CA LYS A 116 18.01 17.67 14.44
C LYS A 116 18.98 18.55 13.66
N GLU A 117 19.29 18.20 12.42
CA GLU A 117 20.21 18.96 11.58
C GLU A 117 19.56 20.23 11.04
N GLU A 118 20.41 21.20 10.71
CA GLU A 118 20.02 22.52 10.19
C GLU A 118 19.20 22.43 8.88
N ASN A 119 19.33 21.33 8.14
CA ASN A 119 18.54 21.00 6.95
C ASN A 119 17.03 20.91 7.24
N SER A 120 16.62 20.48 8.43
CA SER A 120 15.20 20.40 8.80
C SER A 120 14.54 21.79 8.86
N ASN A 121 15.28 22.82 9.29
CA ASN A 121 14.79 24.19 9.32
C ASN A 121 14.62 24.78 7.92
N GLN A 122 15.51 24.41 6.97
CA GLN A 122 15.38 24.83 5.58
C GLN A 122 14.16 24.21 4.90
N HIS A 123 13.91 22.92 5.09
CA HIS A 123 12.70 22.26 4.57
C HIS A 123 11.43 22.87 5.16
N LEU A 124 11.42 23.14 6.47
CA LEU A 124 10.28 23.80 7.11
C LEU A 124 10.04 25.20 6.54
N GLN A 125 11.10 25.99 6.34
CA GLN A 125 10.99 27.33 5.79
C GLN A 125 10.45 27.30 4.36
N TYR A 126 11.00 26.41 3.51
CA TYR A 126 10.51 26.19 2.15
C TYR A 126 9.00 25.89 2.14
N TRP A 127 8.54 24.93 2.94
CA TRP A 127 7.10 24.58 2.96
C TRP A 127 6.22 25.68 3.55
N LYS A 128 6.72 26.48 4.50
CA LYS A 128 6.00 27.65 5.01
C LYS A 128 5.82 28.71 3.93
N GLU A 129 6.82 28.90 3.08
CA GLU A 129 6.76 29.85 1.96
C GLU A 129 5.86 29.32 0.85
N GLU A 130 6.07 28.08 0.41
CA GLU A 130 5.32 27.44 -0.68
C GLU A 130 3.83 27.26 -0.35
N LEU A 131 3.50 26.94 0.91
CA LEU A 131 2.14 26.76 1.38
C LEU A 131 1.60 28.00 2.12
N SER A 132 2.17 29.18 1.87
CA SER A 132 1.68 30.44 2.42
C SER A 132 0.42 30.92 1.70
N GLY A 133 -0.35 31.78 2.37
CA GLY A 133 -1.54 32.40 1.79
C GLY A 133 -2.77 31.50 1.76
N GLU A 134 -3.68 31.80 0.84
CA GLU A 134 -4.90 31.01 0.63
C GLU A 134 -4.61 29.86 -0.33
N LEU A 135 -4.74 28.62 0.16
CA LEU A 135 -4.50 27.43 -0.65
C LEU A 135 -5.79 27.01 -1.37
N PRO A 136 -5.74 26.67 -2.67
CA PRO A 136 -6.90 26.22 -3.42
C PRO A 136 -7.45 24.93 -2.81
N VAL A 137 -8.74 24.95 -2.49
CA VAL A 137 -9.49 23.74 -2.15
C VAL A 137 -10.13 23.21 -3.41
N LEU A 138 -9.79 21.98 -3.80
CA LEU A 138 -10.40 21.31 -4.94
C LEU A 138 -11.90 21.08 -4.70
N GLN A 139 -12.75 21.68 -5.53
CA GLN A 139 -14.20 21.63 -5.47
C GLN A 139 -14.73 20.57 -6.45
N LEU A 140 -14.58 19.29 -6.09
CA LEU A 140 -15.20 18.22 -6.86
C LEU A 140 -16.73 18.26 -6.71
N PRO A 141 -17.50 18.07 -7.80
CA PRO A 141 -18.94 17.88 -7.69
C PRO A 141 -19.22 16.63 -6.86
N MET A 142 -19.97 16.79 -5.77
CA MET A 142 -20.30 15.71 -4.84
C MET A 142 -21.78 15.34 -4.97
N ASP A 143 -22.07 14.03 -5.03
CA ASP A 143 -23.45 13.52 -4.97
C ASP A 143 -24.10 13.76 -3.59
N ARG A 144 -23.29 13.97 -2.55
CA ARG A 144 -23.70 14.12 -1.15
C ARG A 144 -22.81 15.15 -0.44
N PRO A 145 -23.32 15.88 0.56
CA PRO A 145 -22.50 16.83 1.32
C PRO A 145 -21.36 16.11 2.05
N ARG A 146 -20.19 16.75 2.09
CA ARG A 146 -19.05 16.25 2.87
C ARG A 146 -19.41 16.27 4.37
N PRO A 147 -19.30 15.14 5.09
CA PRO A 147 -19.56 15.11 6.53
C PRO A 147 -18.48 15.90 7.29
N ALA A 148 -18.85 16.52 8.41
CA ALA A 148 -17.91 17.25 9.26
C ALA A 148 -16.85 16.34 9.92
N VAL A 149 -17.19 15.05 10.09
CA VAL A 149 -16.28 14.02 10.60
C VAL A 149 -15.89 13.14 9.43
N GLN A 150 -14.58 12.98 9.21
CA GLN A 150 -14.05 12.09 8.18
C GLN A 150 -14.54 10.66 8.43
N THR A 151 -15.05 10.03 7.38
CA THR A 151 -15.38 8.61 7.40
C THR A 151 -14.49 7.88 6.40
N HIS A 152 -14.21 6.60 6.65
CA HIS A 152 -13.41 5.77 5.75
C HIS A 152 -14.27 4.92 4.79
N ARG A 153 -15.55 5.28 4.63
CA ARG A 153 -16.44 4.61 3.67
C ARG A 153 -16.06 5.03 2.26
N GLY A 154 -15.58 4.07 1.47
CA GLY A 154 -15.22 4.27 0.08
C GLY A 154 -15.30 2.96 -0.69
N ALA A 155 -15.21 3.04 -2.00
CA ALA A 155 -15.05 1.88 -2.88
C ALA A 155 -13.73 2.02 -3.63
N SER A 156 -13.07 0.91 -3.90
CA SER A 156 -11.90 0.87 -4.78
C SER A 156 -12.37 0.59 -6.19
N GLN A 157 -11.93 1.42 -7.14
CA GLN A 157 -12.14 1.21 -8.57
C GLN A 157 -10.78 1.00 -9.22
N SER A 158 -10.65 -0.06 -10.01
CA SER A 158 -9.42 -0.40 -10.70
C SER A 158 -9.61 -0.27 -12.20
N LEU A 159 -8.62 0.32 -12.86
CA LEU A 159 -8.54 0.42 -14.31
C LEU A 159 -7.24 -0.25 -14.77
N ILE A 160 -7.33 -1.08 -15.81
CA ILE A 160 -6.17 -1.65 -16.47
C ILE A 160 -5.85 -0.79 -17.70
N VAL A 161 -4.67 -0.19 -17.72
CA VAL A 161 -4.16 0.54 -18.88
C VAL A 161 -3.60 -0.46 -19.88
N ALA A 162 -4.11 -0.44 -21.11
CA ALA A 162 -3.64 -1.34 -22.16
C ALA A 162 -2.16 -1.09 -22.49
N ASN A 163 -1.41 -2.16 -22.80
CA ASN A 163 0.04 -2.11 -23.04
C ASN A 163 0.42 -1.07 -24.10
N PHE A 164 -0.31 -1.00 -25.21
CA PHE A 164 -0.03 -0.02 -26.27
C PHE A 164 -0.12 1.43 -25.78
N LEU A 165 -1.01 1.73 -24.83
CA LEU A 165 -1.17 3.06 -24.26
C LEU A 165 -0.04 3.33 -23.26
N GLN A 166 0.33 2.33 -22.47
CA GLN A 166 1.47 2.42 -21.56
C GLN A 166 2.77 2.74 -22.31
N GLU A 167 3.01 2.09 -23.45
CA GLU A 167 4.18 2.36 -24.31
C GLU A 167 4.17 3.80 -24.82
N LYS A 168 3.05 4.27 -25.38
CA LYS A 168 2.90 5.66 -25.83
C LYS A 168 3.12 6.69 -24.72
N LEU A 169 2.65 6.40 -23.50
CA LEU A 169 2.87 7.27 -22.35
C LEU A 169 4.36 7.34 -21.98
N LYS A 170 5.07 6.20 -22.01
CA LYS A 170 6.52 6.17 -21.78
C LYS A 170 7.29 6.95 -22.85
N ASP A 171 6.90 6.81 -24.11
CA ASP A 171 7.52 7.54 -25.22
C ASP A 171 7.32 9.05 -25.04
N LEU A 172 6.11 9.48 -24.67
CA LEU A 172 5.82 10.88 -24.36
C LEU A 172 6.67 11.38 -23.18
N SER A 173 6.76 10.61 -22.10
CA SER A 173 7.61 10.97 -20.95
C SER A 173 9.06 11.19 -21.37
N LEU A 174 9.60 10.31 -22.22
CA LEU A 174 10.95 10.40 -22.74
C LEU A 174 11.14 11.64 -23.63
N GLN A 175 10.19 11.92 -24.52
CA GLN A 175 10.22 13.10 -25.40
C GLN A 175 10.22 14.41 -24.61
N GLU A 176 9.45 14.47 -23.53
CA GLU A 176 9.35 15.64 -22.64
C GLU A 176 10.42 15.67 -21.53
N GLY A 177 11.34 14.71 -21.52
CA GLY A 177 12.42 14.64 -20.52
C GLY A 177 11.92 14.48 -19.08
N CYS A 178 10.75 13.87 -18.88
CA CYS A 178 10.11 13.71 -17.58
C CYS A 178 9.90 12.23 -17.22
N THR A 179 9.53 11.97 -15.97
CA THR A 179 9.19 10.62 -15.54
C THR A 179 7.76 10.25 -15.95
N LEU A 180 7.47 8.95 -16.09
CA LEU A 180 6.09 8.49 -16.31
C LEU A 180 5.13 8.99 -15.23
N PHE A 181 5.60 9.09 -13.98
CA PHE A 181 4.83 9.67 -12.89
C PHE A 181 4.43 11.13 -13.16
N MET A 182 5.37 11.96 -13.61
CA MET A 182 5.09 13.36 -13.96
C MET A 182 4.06 13.46 -15.10
N THR A 183 4.18 12.63 -16.14
CA THR A 183 3.19 12.58 -17.23
C THR A 183 1.80 12.21 -16.73
N LEU A 184 1.69 11.18 -15.88
CA LEU A 184 0.41 10.76 -15.31
C LEU A 184 -0.16 11.81 -14.34
N MET A 185 0.68 12.46 -13.54
CA MET A 185 0.28 13.54 -12.64
C MET A 185 -0.20 14.77 -13.42
N ALA A 186 0.45 15.11 -14.53
CA ALA A 186 0.01 16.18 -15.42
C ALA A 186 -1.34 15.85 -16.09
N ALA A 187 -1.52 14.60 -16.56
CA ALA A 187 -2.80 14.14 -17.09
C ALA A 187 -3.92 14.19 -16.04
N TYR A 188 -3.63 13.79 -14.79
CA TYR A 188 -4.58 13.83 -13.69
C TYR A 188 -4.98 15.26 -13.32
N GLN A 189 -4.01 16.17 -13.17
CA GLN A 189 -4.29 17.58 -12.90
C GLN A 189 -5.05 18.25 -14.06
N SER A 190 -4.71 17.92 -15.31
CA SER A 190 -5.44 18.40 -16.49
C SER A 190 -6.89 17.90 -16.49
N PHE A 191 -7.12 16.65 -16.08
CA PHE A 191 -8.47 16.12 -15.90
C PHE A 191 -9.23 16.89 -14.81
N LEU A 192 -8.62 17.09 -13.64
CA LEU A 192 -9.24 17.83 -12.53
C LEU A 192 -9.58 19.26 -12.93
N SER A 193 -8.68 19.96 -13.62
CA SER A 193 -8.90 21.32 -14.12
C SER A 193 -10.08 21.37 -15.09
N ARG A 194 -10.11 20.47 -16.09
CA ARG A 194 -11.24 20.40 -17.02
C ARG A 194 -12.56 20.03 -16.36
N TYR A 195 -12.53 19.23 -15.31
CA TYR A 195 -13.72 18.74 -14.62
C TYR A 195 -14.30 19.77 -13.64
N THR A 196 -13.45 20.58 -13.02
CA THR A 196 -13.84 21.57 -12.00
C THR A 196 -13.85 23.01 -12.50
N GLY A 197 -13.17 23.29 -13.61
CA GLY A 197 -12.88 24.65 -14.07
C GLY A 197 -11.83 25.38 -13.24
N GLN A 198 -11.12 24.69 -12.32
CA GLN A 198 -10.06 25.28 -11.52
C GLN A 198 -8.72 25.20 -12.26
N ASP A 199 -7.99 26.31 -12.28
CA ASP A 199 -6.66 26.39 -12.92
C ASP A 199 -5.51 26.24 -11.90
N ASP A 200 -5.81 26.36 -10.60
CA ASP A 200 -4.87 26.16 -9.50
C ASP A 200 -5.32 24.95 -8.67
N ILE A 201 -4.47 23.91 -8.62
CA ILE A 201 -4.80 22.58 -8.09
C ILE A 201 -3.62 22.04 -7.29
N ILE A 202 -3.88 21.71 -6.04
CA ILE A 202 -2.94 21.00 -5.18
C ILE A 202 -3.29 19.52 -5.13
N VAL A 203 -2.34 18.66 -5.50
CA VAL A 203 -2.44 17.21 -5.37
C VAL A 203 -1.35 16.69 -4.45
N GLY A 204 -1.74 16.09 -3.33
CA GLY A 204 -0.82 15.35 -2.46
C GLY A 204 -0.46 14.00 -3.09
N SER A 205 0.82 13.66 -3.11
CA SER A 205 1.30 12.34 -3.52
C SER A 205 2.19 11.74 -2.42
N PRO A 206 1.96 10.48 -2.00
CA PRO A 206 2.92 9.80 -1.15
C PRO A 206 4.19 9.51 -1.95
N ILE A 207 5.35 9.56 -1.28
CA ILE A 207 6.62 9.03 -1.77
C ILE A 207 7.12 7.99 -0.78
N ALA A 208 7.85 6.98 -1.26
CA ALA A 208 8.39 5.94 -0.39
C ALA A 208 9.42 6.50 0.62
N ASN A 209 10.03 7.64 0.31
CA ASN A 209 11.05 8.31 1.13
C ASN A 209 12.24 7.40 1.51
N ARG A 210 12.60 6.49 0.60
CA ARG A 210 13.74 5.56 0.72
C ARG A 210 14.84 6.01 -0.25
N ASN A 211 15.65 6.96 0.20
CA ASN A 211 16.62 7.63 -0.68
C ASN A 211 18.03 7.00 -0.63
N VAL A 212 18.22 5.96 0.19
CA VAL A 212 19.50 5.25 0.35
C VAL A 212 19.25 3.76 0.18
N LYS A 213 20.14 3.10 -0.56
CA LYS A 213 20.14 1.64 -0.71
C LYS A 213 20.68 1.00 0.57
N GLU A 214 20.02 -0.06 1.02
CA GLU A 214 20.62 -1.01 1.96
C GLU A 214 21.88 -1.59 1.26
N ILE A 215 23.04 -1.46 1.92
CA ILE A 215 24.37 -1.76 1.35
C ILE A 215 24.50 -3.26 1.05
#